data_AF-A0A2T6AQP7-F1
#
_entry.id   AF-A0A2T6AQP7-F1
#
_cell.length_a   1.000
_cell.length_b   1.000
_cell.length_c   1.000
_cell.angle_alpha   90.00
_cell.angle_beta   90.00
_cell.angle_gamma   90.00
#
_symmetry.space_group_name_H-M   'P 1'
#
loop_
_entity.id
_entity.type
_entity.pdbx_description
1 polymer ?
#
loop_
_entity_poly.entity_id
_entity_poly.type
_entity_poly.pdbx_seq_one_letter_code
_entity_poly.pdbx_strand_id
1 'polypeptide(L)'
;MITLQGFTSLAAQSVTAPREVARLLLALPLSREAVGLCLALVLVLNTLVFSLGQLMSGPPPDGMALLLSSPVAFAGLLGGSMIALILSLYWTGRGLGGRASLMQVTLLVTWLQALRVIVQVALLAIVPLMPALGGLLMIAASALGIWILVNFLHVAEETPTLGRAALMLVLSVVGMALGLTLIFSLVGLSPQGMTANV
;
A
#
# COMPACT_ATOMS: atom_id res chain seq x y z
N MET A 1 15.00 -22.25 -0.83
CA MET A 1 14.16 -21.92 0.35
C MET A 1 14.45 -20.47 0.71
N ILE A 2 13.49 -19.56 0.55
CA ILE A 2 13.63 -18.18 1.03
C ILE A 2 13.49 -18.26 2.56
N THR A 3 14.60 -18.16 3.28
CA THR A 3 14.60 -18.09 4.75
C THR A 3 14.07 -16.72 5.18
N LEU A 4 13.57 -16.60 6.43
CA LEU A 4 13.14 -15.30 6.99
C LEU A 4 14.20 -14.20 6.81
N GLN A 5 15.48 -14.58 6.85
CA GLN A 5 16.63 -13.71 6.56
C GLN A 5 16.65 -13.18 5.13
N GLY A 6 16.26 -13.99 4.14
CA GLY A 6 16.17 -13.52 2.75
C GLY A 6 15.13 -12.41 2.62
N PHE A 7 13.95 -12.60 3.23
CA PHE A 7 12.88 -11.60 3.21
C PHE A 7 13.29 -10.28 3.89
N THR A 8 13.89 -10.33 5.08
CA THR A 8 14.35 -9.13 5.79
C THR A 8 15.53 -8.45 5.10
N SER A 9 16.42 -9.22 4.46
CA SER A 9 17.49 -8.68 3.63
C SER A 9 16.95 -7.94 2.41
N LEU A 10 15.97 -8.50 1.70
CA LEU A 10 15.30 -7.80 0.60
C LEU A 10 14.53 -6.56 1.09
N ALA A 11 13.96 -6.59 2.30
CA ALA A 11 13.31 -5.43 2.89
C ALA A 11 14.29 -4.29 3.16
N ALA A 12 15.46 -4.58 3.73
CA ALA A 12 16.53 -3.60 3.92
C ALA A 12 17.05 -3.08 2.57
N GLN A 13 17.27 -3.97 1.61
CA GLN A 13 17.69 -3.61 0.25
C GLN A 13 16.63 -2.81 -0.50
N SER A 14 15.35 -2.93 -0.18
CA SER A 14 14.30 -2.12 -0.80
C SER A 14 14.47 -0.64 -0.44
N VAL A 15 15.03 -0.33 0.73
CA VAL A 15 15.29 1.04 1.16
C VAL A 15 16.58 1.59 0.54
N THR A 16 17.66 0.78 0.54
CA THR A 16 18.99 1.23 0.07
C THR A 16 19.17 1.12 -1.44
N ALA A 17 18.57 0.10 -2.07
CA ALA A 17 18.67 -0.22 -3.50
C ALA A 17 17.31 -0.65 -4.09
N PRO A 18 16.27 0.22 -4.03
CA PRO A 18 14.91 -0.12 -4.47
C PRO A 18 14.86 -0.59 -5.93
N ARG A 19 15.67 0.00 -6.81
CA ARG A 19 15.68 -0.35 -8.24
C ARG A 19 16.15 -1.77 -8.49
N GLU A 20 17.14 -2.22 -7.73
CA GLU A 20 17.68 -3.57 -7.88
C GLU A 20 16.68 -4.61 -7.37
N VAL A 21 16.03 -4.32 -6.23
CA VAL A 21 14.94 -5.17 -5.73
C VAL A 21 13.79 -5.25 -6.72
N ALA A 22 13.39 -4.14 -7.34
CA ALA A 22 12.35 -4.15 -8.38
C ALA A 22 12.73 -5.09 -9.54
N ARG A 23 13.96 -4.99 -10.07
CA ARG A 23 14.43 -5.88 -11.14
C ARG A 23 14.44 -7.34 -10.71
N LEU A 24 14.94 -7.63 -9.50
CA LEU A 24 14.97 -8.99 -8.96
C LEU A 24 13.55 -9.56 -8.84
N LEU A 25 12.61 -8.80 -8.30
CA LEU A 25 11.21 -9.21 -8.18
C LEU A 25 10.58 -9.47 -9.55
N LEU A 26 10.80 -8.58 -10.52
CA LEU A 26 10.26 -8.71 -11.88
C LEU A 26 10.89 -9.86 -12.67
N ALA A 27 12.11 -10.29 -12.31
CA ALA A 27 12.79 -11.43 -12.91
C ALA A 27 12.30 -12.78 -12.34
N LEU A 28 11.55 -12.79 -11.23
CA LEU A 28 11.02 -14.02 -10.67
C LEU A 28 9.92 -14.58 -11.59
N PRO A 29 9.98 -15.87 -11.98
CA PRO A 29 8.97 -16.51 -12.81
C PRO A 29 7.72 -16.86 -11.98
N LEU A 30 7.04 -15.85 -11.44
CA LEU A 30 5.85 -16.03 -10.61
C LEU A 30 4.62 -16.23 -11.49
N SER A 31 3.85 -17.28 -11.20
CA SER A 31 2.53 -17.49 -11.82
C SER A 31 1.54 -16.45 -11.31
N ARG A 32 0.49 -16.19 -12.09
CA ARG A 32 -0.58 -15.24 -11.71
C ARG A 32 -1.24 -15.62 -10.38
N GLU A 33 -1.42 -16.93 -10.17
CA GLU A 33 -1.98 -17.50 -8.95
C GLU A 33 -1.09 -17.23 -7.74
N ALA A 34 0.23 -17.38 -7.88
CA ALA A 34 1.18 -17.09 -6.80
C ALA A 34 1.14 -15.61 -6.41
N VAL A 35 1.09 -14.70 -7.38
CA VAL A 35 0.98 -13.26 -7.09
C VAL A 35 -0.35 -12.92 -6.41
N GLY A 36 -1.46 -13.50 -6.87
CA GLY A 36 -2.78 -13.34 -6.24
C GLY A 36 -2.81 -13.87 -4.81
N LEU A 37 -2.20 -15.02 -4.55
CA LEU A 37 -2.09 -15.60 -3.21
C LEU A 37 -1.23 -14.72 -2.28
N CYS A 38 -0.10 -14.20 -2.77
CA CYS A 38 0.73 -13.24 -2.04
C CYS A 38 -0.05 -11.97 -1.71
N LEU A 39 -0.80 -11.42 -2.66
CA LEU A 39 -1.65 -10.24 -2.46
C LEU A 39 -2.69 -10.50 -1.36
N ALA A 40 -3.38 -11.64 -1.41
CA ALA A 40 -4.36 -12.04 -0.41
C ALA A 40 -3.73 -12.22 0.98
N LEU A 41 -2.57 -12.89 1.05
CA LEU A 41 -1.83 -13.09 2.30
C LEU A 41 -1.42 -11.76 2.92
N VAL A 42 -0.86 -10.85 2.12
CA VAL A 42 -0.44 -9.52 2.58
C VAL A 42 -1.63 -8.68 3.02
N LEU A 43 -2.77 -8.79 2.33
CA LEU A 43 -4.01 -8.14 2.74
C LEU A 43 -4.46 -8.62 4.12
N VAL A 44 -4.51 -9.95 4.33
CA VAL A 44 -4.88 -10.55 5.63
C VAL A 44 -3.91 -10.11 6.72
N LEU A 45 -2.59 -10.11 6.46
CA LEU A 45 -1.59 -9.66 7.41
C LEU A 45 -1.74 -8.18 7.78
N ASN A 46 -1.99 -7.30 6.80
CA ASN A 46 -2.25 -5.87 7.08
C ASN A 46 -3.50 -5.70 7.94
N THR A 47 -4.59 -6.40 7.62
CA THR A 47 -5.82 -6.34 8.42
C THR A 47 -5.57 -6.82 9.85
N LEU A 48 -4.87 -7.94 10.03
CA LEU A 48 -4.56 -8.47 11.37
C LEU A 48 -3.73 -7.49 12.19
N VAL A 49 -2.65 -6.94 11.64
CA VAL A 49 -1.78 -5.98 12.35
C VAL A 49 -2.55 -4.70 12.68
N PHE A 50 -3.37 -4.21 11.75
CA PHE A 50 -4.23 -3.06 12.01
C PHE A 50 -5.25 -3.33 13.13
N SER A 51 -5.94 -4.47 13.09
CA SER A 51 -6.90 -4.85 14.14
C SER A 51 -6.22 -5.00 15.50
N LEU A 52 -5.01 -5.55 15.57
CA LEU A 52 -4.22 -5.59 16.81
C LEU A 52 -3.87 -4.18 17.31
N GLY A 53 -3.46 -3.28 16.43
CA GLY A 53 -3.19 -1.88 16.77
C GLY A 53 -4.42 -1.16 17.33
N GLN A 54 -5.60 -1.42 16.77
CA GLN A 54 -6.87 -0.86 17.26
C GLN A 54 -7.19 -1.34 18.68
N LEU A 55 -7.00 -2.63 18.97
CA LEU A 55 -7.22 -3.17 20.31
C LEU A 55 -6.33 -2.51 21.37
N MET A 56 -5.12 -2.07 20.99
CA MET A 56 -4.18 -1.40 21.89
C MET A 56 -4.44 0.12 22.03
N SER A 57 -5.02 0.77 21.02
CA SER A 57 -5.13 2.24 20.94
C SER A 57 -6.45 2.81 21.45
N GLY A 58 -7.40 1.96 21.87
CA GLY A 58 -8.73 2.37 22.34
C GLY A 58 -9.74 2.61 21.20
N PRO A 59 -11.01 2.91 21.53
CA PRO A 59 -12.06 3.04 20.53
C PRO A 59 -11.76 4.15 19.51
N PRO A 60 -12.06 3.92 18.21
CA PRO A 60 -11.83 4.90 17.16
C PRO A 60 -12.72 6.13 17.33
N PRO A 61 -12.31 7.31 16.81
CA PRO A 61 -13.15 8.52 16.79
C PRO A 61 -14.51 8.26 16.12
N ASP A 62 -15.57 8.87 16.67
CA ASP A 62 -16.99 8.52 16.44
C ASP A 62 -17.45 8.50 14.96
N GLY A 63 -16.75 9.20 14.06
CA GLY A 63 -17.05 9.14 12.63
C GLY A 63 -16.61 7.83 11.95
N MET A 64 -15.46 7.26 12.31
CA MET A 64 -14.89 6.10 11.62
C MET A 64 -15.24 4.76 12.27
N ALA A 65 -15.99 4.79 13.38
CA ALA A 65 -16.25 3.63 14.21
C ALA A 65 -16.88 2.46 13.44
N LEU A 66 -17.83 2.69 12.55
CA LEU A 66 -18.55 1.61 11.85
C LEU A 66 -17.68 0.87 10.80
N LEU A 67 -16.75 1.58 10.16
CA LEU A 67 -15.80 1.01 9.18
C LEU A 67 -14.56 0.40 9.83
N LEU A 68 -14.12 0.96 10.97
CA LEU A 68 -12.90 0.53 11.68
C LEU A 68 -13.18 -0.49 12.80
N SER A 69 -14.45 -0.73 13.16
CA SER A 69 -14.84 -1.73 14.17
C SER A 69 -15.03 -3.13 13.62
N SER A 70 -15.34 -3.27 12.32
CA SER A 70 -15.46 -4.57 11.66
C SER A 70 -14.18 -4.90 10.89
N PRO A 71 -13.41 -5.93 11.32
CA PRO A 71 -12.19 -6.36 10.62
C PRO A 71 -12.46 -6.74 9.16
N VAL A 72 -13.65 -7.28 8.88
CA VAL A 72 -14.07 -7.68 7.54
C VAL A 72 -14.34 -6.46 6.66
N ALA A 73 -15.01 -5.43 7.19
CA ALA A 73 -15.24 -4.17 6.47
C ALA A 73 -13.92 -3.46 6.16
N PHE A 74 -13.00 -3.43 7.13
CA PHE A 74 -11.66 -2.88 6.94
C PHE A 74 -10.86 -3.66 5.88
N ALA A 75 -10.90 -5.00 5.90
CA ALA A 75 -10.27 -5.83 4.88
C ALA A 75 -10.83 -5.54 3.48
N GLY A 76 -12.15 -5.40 3.36
CA GLY A 76 -12.81 -5.02 2.10
C GLY A 76 -12.36 -3.65 1.60
N LEU A 77 -12.32 -2.64 2.47
CA LEU A 77 -11.86 -1.29 2.14
C LEU A 77 -10.38 -1.28 1.74
N LEU A 78 -9.53 -1.96 2.51
CA LEU A 78 -8.10 -2.05 2.24
C LEU A 78 -7.85 -2.79 0.92
N GLY A 79 -8.50 -3.94 0.70
CA GLY A 79 -8.41 -4.71 -0.54
C GLY A 79 -8.90 -3.91 -1.74
N GLY A 80 -10.05 -3.23 -1.62
CA GLY A 80 -10.57 -2.32 -2.64
C GLY A 80 -9.61 -1.18 -2.96
N SER A 81 -9.01 -0.57 -1.92
CA SER A 81 -8.01 0.49 -2.10
C SER A 81 -6.72 -0.01 -2.77
N MET A 82 -6.29 -1.24 -2.45
CA MET A 82 -5.13 -1.88 -3.10
C MET A 82 -5.41 -2.13 -4.58
N ILE A 83 -6.57 -2.68 -4.92
CA ILE A 83 -6.97 -2.92 -6.31
C ILE A 83 -7.10 -1.59 -7.06
N ALA A 84 -7.72 -0.58 -6.44
CA ALA A 84 -7.86 0.75 -7.03
C ALA A 84 -6.49 1.39 -7.29
N LEU A 85 -5.53 1.26 -6.36
CA LEU A 85 -4.16 1.72 -6.56
C LEU A 85 -3.47 1.00 -7.71
N ILE A 86 -3.55 -0.32 -7.77
CA ILE A 86 -2.95 -1.13 -8.85
C ILE A 86 -3.51 -0.72 -10.20
N LEU A 87 -4.84 -0.61 -10.32
CA LEU A 87 -5.50 -0.21 -11.56
C LEU A 87 -5.13 1.24 -11.93
N SER A 88 -5.11 2.15 -10.96
CA SER A 88 -4.77 3.55 -11.21
C SER A 88 -3.32 3.71 -11.69
N LEU A 89 -2.37 2.99 -11.07
CA LEU A 89 -0.98 2.93 -11.51
C LEU A 89 -0.86 2.35 -12.93
N TYR A 90 -1.54 1.24 -13.20
CA TYR A 90 -1.52 0.60 -14.50
C TYR A 90 -2.08 1.52 -15.60
N TRP A 91 -3.27 2.10 -15.41
CA TRP A 91 -3.89 2.97 -16.41
C TRP A 91 -3.13 4.27 -16.62
N THR A 92 -2.64 4.88 -15.54
CA THR A 92 -1.83 6.11 -15.62
C THR A 92 -0.49 5.84 -16.29
N GLY A 93 0.17 4.71 -15.96
CA GLY A 93 1.38 4.24 -16.62
C GLY A 93 1.16 4.08 -18.12
N ARG A 94 0.13 3.34 -18.53
CA ARG A 94 -0.23 3.14 -19.94
C ARG A 94 -0.55 4.45 -20.67
N GLY A 95 -1.30 5.35 -20.04
CA GLY A 95 -1.62 6.67 -20.61
C GLY A 95 -0.40 7.56 -20.81
N LEU A 96 0.62 7.40 -19.97
CA LEU A 96 1.90 8.10 -20.06
C LEU A 96 2.96 7.28 -20.80
N GLY A 97 2.57 6.27 -21.61
CA GLY A 97 3.47 5.50 -22.47
C GLY A 97 4.34 4.45 -21.76
N GLY A 98 3.99 4.11 -20.52
CA GLY A 98 4.61 3.05 -19.73
C GLY A 98 4.35 1.65 -20.29
N ARG A 99 5.24 0.72 -19.94
CA ARG A 99 5.28 -0.66 -20.45
C ARG A 99 4.96 -1.73 -19.42
N ALA A 100 4.70 -1.36 -18.16
CA ALA A 100 4.46 -2.36 -17.13
C ALA A 100 3.19 -3.15 -17.43
N SER A 101 3.27 -4.47 -17.27
CA SER A 101 2.09 -5.31 -17.27
C SER A 101 1.35 -5.18 -15.94
N LEU A 102 0.02 -5.39 -15.96
CA LEU A 102 -0.79 -5.39 -14.73
C LEU A 102 -0.24 -6.34 -13.66
N MET A 103 0.34 -7.48 -14.08
CA MET A 103 0.96 -8.46 -13.19
C MET A 103 2.20 -7.90 -12.49
N GLN A 104 3.05 -7.19 -13.22
CA GLN A 104 4.24 -6.56 -12.66
C GLN A 104 3.87 -5.46 -11.66
N VAL A 105 2.88 -4.61 -11.98
CA VAL A 105 2.37 -3.60 -11.04
C VAL A 105 1.79 -4.27 -9.79
N THR A 106 1.00 -5.32 -9.95
CA THR A 106 0.40 -6.07 -8.83
C THR A 106 1.48 -6.66 -7.91
N LEU A 107 2.52 -7.28 -8.48
CA LEU A 107 3.64 -7.84 -7.72
C LEU A 107 4.37 -6.77 -6.91
N LEU A 108 4.70 -5.64 -7.53
CA LEU A 108 5.42 -4.55 -6.89
C LEU A 108 4.61 -3.87 -5.78
N VAL A 109 3.31 -3.66 -6.00
CA VAL A 109 2.41 -3.16 -4.96
C VAL A 109 2.27 -4.18 -3.83
N THR A 110 2.14 -5.47 -4.14
CA THR A 110 2.08 -6.54 -3.13
C THR A 110 3.34 -6.54 -2.26
N TRP A 111 4.52 -6.42 -2.86
CA TRP A 111 5.78 -6.31 -2.13
C TRP A 111 5.81 -5.09 -1.21
N LEU A 112 5.42 -3.93 -1.73
CA LEU A 112 5.35 -2.70 -0.92
C LEU A 112 4.39 -2.86 0.27
N GLN A 113 3.25 -3.52 0.06
CA GLN A 113 2.29 -3.79 1.12
C GLN A 113 2.84 -4.78 2.16
N ALA A 114 3.66 -5.74 1.74
CA ALA A 114 4.38 -6.61 2.67
C ALA A 114 5.39 -5.83 3.52
N LEU A 115 6.15 -4.90 2.91
CA LEU A 115 7.04 -4.00 3.64
C LEU A 115 6.26 -3.13 4.64
N ARG A 116 5.07 -2.65 4.25
CA ARG A 116 4.19 -1.90 5.15
C ARG A 116 3.79 -2.70 6.39
N VAL A 117 3.49 -4.00 6.26
CA VAL A 117 3.20 -4.86 7.41
C VAL A 117 4.39 -4.86 8.38
N ILE A 118 5.62 -5.04 7.88
CA ILE A 118 6.82 -5.04 8.73
C ILE A 118 6.94 -3.74 9.52
N VAL A 119 6.73 -2.61 8.85
CA VAL A 119 6.77 -1.29 9.49
C VAL A 119 5.67 -1.13 10.52
N GLN A 120 4.44 -1.59 10.24
CA GLN A 120 3.34 -1.52 11.20
C GLN A 120 3.61 -2.40 12.43
N VAL A 121 4.17 -3.59 12.25
CA VAL A 121 4.59 -4.46 13.37
C VAL A 121 5.69 -3.78 14.20
N ALA A 122 6.67 -3.15 13.55
CA ALA A 122 7.71 -2.39 14.25
C ALA A 122 7.12 -1.20 15.02
N LEU A 123 6.17 -0.47 14.44
CA LEU A 123 5.45 0.62 15.11
C LEU A 123 4.65 0.10 16.31
N LEU A 124 3.96 -1.03 16.18
CA LEU A 124 3.20 -1.66 17.27
C LEU A 124 4.11 -1.99 18.46
N ALA A 125 5.36 -2.39 18.18
CA ALA A 125 6.36 -2.64 19.22
C ALA A 125 6.93 -1.34 19.82
N ILE A 126 7.19 -0.30 19.02
CA ILE A 126 7.87 0.93 19.47
C ILE A 126 6.92 1.91 20.18
N VAL A 127 5.70 2.09 19.68
CA VAL A 127 4.75 3.11 20.15
C VAL A 127 4.41 2.97 21.65
N PRO A 128 4.20 1.77 22.22
CA PRO A 128 3.95 1.62 23.65
C PRO A 128 5.12 2.07 24.53
N LEU A 129 6.36 2.01 24.02
CA LEU A 129 7.55 2.45 24.75
C LEU A 129 7.78 3.95 24.59
N MET A 130 7.59 4.47 23.36
CA MET A 130 7.86 5.86 23.02
C MET A 130 6.76 6.45 22.12
N PRO A 131 5.62 6.89 22.70
CA PRO A 131 4.49 7.42 21.92
C PRO A 131 4.88 8.62 21.03
N ALA A 132 5.80 9.47 21.50
CA ALA A 132 6.28 10.65 20.77
C ALA A 132 6.93 10.32 19.42
N LEU A 133 7.49 9.11 19.26
CA LEU A 133 8.10 8.68 18.00
C LEU A 133 7.08 8.14 16.99
N GLY A 134 5.88 7.77 17.42
CA GLY A 134 4.89 7.11 16.56
C GLY A 134 4.54 7.94 15.32
N GLY A 135 4.20 9.22 15.51
CA GLY A 135 3.87 10.12 14.41
C GLY A 135 5.04 10.35 13.45
N LEU A 136 6.25 10.56 13.96
CA LEU A 136 7.45 10.77 13.15
C LEU A 136 7.81 9.52 12.32
N LEU A 137 7.74 8.35 12.94
CA LEU A 137 8.00 7.08 12.26
C LEU A 137 6.95 6.79 11.19
N MET A 138 5.68 7.15 11.43
CA MET A 138 4.60 7.00 10.44
C MET A 138 4.82 7.90 9.22
N ILE A 139 5.26 9.14 9.43
CA ILE A 139 5.64 10.07 8.34
C ILE A 139 6.86 9.53 7.58
N ALA A 140 7.91 9.10 8.29
CA ALA A 140 9.12 8.55 7.68
C ALA A 140 8.81 7.29 6.85
N ALA A 141 8.01 6.38 7.40
CA ALA A 141 7.53 5.18 6.71
C ALA A 141 6.76 5.51 5.43
N SER A 142 5.90 6.53 5.49
CA SER A 142 5.12 6.99 4.35
C SER A 142 6.01 7.59 3.25
N ALA A 143 6.99 8.43 3.63
CA ALA A 143 7.96 8.99 2.71
C ALA A 143 8.83 7.91 2.04
N LEU A 144 9.29 6.92 2.82
CA LEU A 144 10.02 5.76 2.31
C LEU A 144 9.16 4.92 1.36
N GLY A 145 7.89 4.69 1.69
CA GLY A 145 6.97 3.95 0.81
C GLY A 145 6.78 4.63 -0.54
N ILE A 146 6.62 5.96 -0.55
CA ILE A 146 6.55 6.75 -1.78
C ILE A 146 7.85 6.64 -2.57
N TRP A 147 9.00 6.81 -1.91
CA TRP A 147 10.31 6.69 -2.55
C TRP A 147 10.52 5.33 -3.21
N ILE A 148 10.19 4.24 -2.52
CA ILE A 148 10.30 2.87 -3.05
C ILE A 148 9.37 2.71 -4.24
N LEU A 149 8.11 3.12 -4.13
CA LEU A 149 7.11 2.96 -5.19
C LEU A 149 7.49 3.74 -6.46
N VAL A 150 8.01 4.96 -6.34
CA VAL A 150 8.51 5.74 -7.49
C VAL A 150 9.66 5.01 -8.17
N ASN A 151 10.62 4.47 -7.42
CA ASN A 151 11.73 3.72 -7.99
C ASN A 151 11.28 2.41 -8.64
N PHE A 152 10.30 1.73 -8.04
CA PHE A 152 9.70 0.52 -8.57
C PHE A 152 8.98 0.79 -9.89
N LEU A 153 8.18 1.86 -9.94
CA LEU A 153 7.46 2.27 -11.13
C LEU A 153 8.41 2.71 -12.24
N HIS A 154 9.50 3.41 -11.90
CA HIS A 154 10.54 3.76 -12.87
C HIS A 154 11.13 2.54 -13.58
N VAL A 155 11.40 1.46 -12.83
CA VAL A 155 11.91 0.20 -13.39
C VAL A 155 10.82 -0.54 -14.17
N ALA A 156 9.60 -0.65 -13.63
CA ALA A 156 8.53 -1.44 -14.23
C ALA A 156 7.97 -0.83 -15.51
N GLU A 157 7.78 0.49 -15.51
CA GLU A 157 7.23 1.22 -16.65
C GLU A 157 8.31 1.65 -17.66
N GLU A 158 9.59 1.36 -17.37
CA GLU A 158 10.75 1.78 -18.16
C GLU A 158 10.77 3.29 -18.41
N THR A 159 10.49 4.08 -17.38
CA THR A 159 10.36 5.53 -17.57
C THR A 159 11.71 6.18 -17.86
N PRO A 160 11.78 7.20 -18.74
CA PRO A 160 13.03 7.89 -19.08
C PRO A 160 13.67 8.62 -17.89
N THR A 161 12.88 9.11 -16.94
CA THR A 161 13.38 9.84 -15.77
C THR A 161 12.59 9.48 -14.51
N LEU A 162 13.24 9.57 -13.35
CA LEU A 162 12.60 9.33 -12.05
C LEU A 162 11.42 10.31 -11.81
N GLY A 163 11.55 11.56 -12.28
CA GLY A 163 10.50 12.56 -12.17
C GLY A 163 9.21 12.17 -12.91
N ARG A 164 9.32 11.47 -14.05
CA ARG A 164 8.13 10.95 -14.75
C ARG A 164 7.43 9.84 -13.98
N ALA A 165 8.19 8.96 -13.32
CA ALA A 165 7.60 7.97 -12.41
C ALA A 165 6.95 8.61 -11.19
N ALA A 166 7.54 9.68 -10.64
CA ALA A 166 6.92 10.45 -9.56
C ALA A 166 5.61 11.11 -10.02
N LEU A 167 5.59 11.72 -11.21
CA LEU A 167 4.38 12.29 -11.79
C LEU A 167 3.29 11.23 -12.04
N MET A 168 3.66 10.07 -12.58
CA MET A 168 2.74 8.94 -12.75
C MET A 168 2.13 8.53 -11.40
N LEU A 169 2.94 8.43 -10.34
CA LEU A 169 2.44 8.11 -9.01
C LEU A 169 1.45 9.17 -8.51
N VAL A 170 1.78 10.46 -8.62
CA VAL A 170 0.90 11.56 -8.21
C VAL A 170 -0.43 11.51 -8.97
N LEU A 171 -0.40 11.37 -10.29
CA LEU A 171 -1.60 11.27 -11.12
C LEU A 171 -2.42 10.03 -10.77
N SER A 172 -1.76 8.92 -10.44
CA SER A 172 -2.45 7.68 -10.02
C SER A 172 -3.15 7.85 -8.68
N VAL A 173 -2.50 8.48 -7.70
CA VAL A 173 -3.09 8.74 -6.38
C VAL A 173 -4.28 9.71 -6.51
N VAL A 174 -4.13 10.78 -7.31
CA VAL A 174 -5.22 11.73 -7.58
C VAL A 174 -6.39 11.04 -8.30
N GLY A 175 -6.11 10.28 -9.37
CA GLY A 175 -7.14 9.56 -10.11
C GLY A 175 -7.86 8.52 -9.25
N MET A 176 -7.12 7.83 -8.38
CA MET A 176 -7.66 6.89 -7.40
C MET A 176 -8.57 7.60 -6.39
N ALA A 177 -8.13 8.72 -5.82
CA ALA A 177 -8.89 9.49 -4.84
C ALA A 177 -10.22 10.00 -5.44
N LEU A 178 -10.16 10.53 -6.66
CA LEU A 178 -11.36 10.97 -7.39
C LEU A 178 -12.29 9.79 -7.71
N GLY A 179 -11.75 8.68 -8.19
CA GLY A 179 -12.51 7.46 -8.50
C GLY A 179 -13.23 6.89 -7.28
N LEU A 180 -12.53 6.77 -6.14
CA LEU A 180 -13.12 6.32 -4.88
C LEU A 180 -14.19 7.29 -4.38
N THR A 181 -13.95 8.60 -4.47
CA THR A 181 -14.93 9.62 -4.04
C THR A 181 -16.22 9.51 -4.85
N LEU A 182 -16.12 9.31 -6.16
CA LEU A 182 -17.28 9.09 -7.04
C LEU A 182 -18.04 7.81 -6.67
N ILE A 183 -17.32 6.70 -6.45
CA ILE A 183 -17.94 5.43 -6.05
C ILE A 183 -18.66 5.58 -4.70
N PHE A 184 -18.03 6.20 -3.71
CA PHE A 184 -18.64 6.40 -2.40
C PHE A 184 -19.86 7.32 -2.47
N SER A 185 -19.80 8.38 -3.27
CA SER A 185 -20.94 9.26 -3.55
C SER A 185 -22.12 8.50 -4.15
N LEU A 186 -21.87 7.63 -5.14
CA LEU A 186 -22.91 6.81 -5.77
C LEU A 186 -23.55 5.78 -4.82
N VAL A 187 -22.78 5.29 -3.85
CA VAL A 187 -23.27 4.36 -2.81
C VAL A 187 -23.96 5.11 -1.65
N GLY A 188 -23.98 6.45 -1.68
CA GLY A 188 -24.57 7.28 -0.62
C GLY A 188 -23.68 7.46 0.62
N LEU A 189 -22.43 7.02 0.55
CA LEU A 189 -21.42 7.23 1.59
C LEU A 189 -20.73 8.59 1.32
N SER A 190 -21.40 9.69 1.68
CA SER A 190 -20.77 11.01 1.63
C SER A 190 -19.99 11.28 2.94
N PRO A 191 -18.79 11.89 2.89
CA PRO A 191 -18.09 12.35 4.09
C PRO A 191 -18.94 13.30 4.96
N GLN A 192 -19.94 13.95 4.35
CA GLN A 192 -20.88 14.89 4.99
C GLN A 192 -22.08 14.19 5.66
N GLY A 193 -22.45 12.97 5.24
CA GLY A 193 -23.49 12.18 5.89
C GLY A 193 -23.08 11.67 7.27
N MET A 194 -21.77 11.67 7.57
CA MET A 194 -21.20 11.25 8.85
C MET A 194 -21.22 12.35 9.92
N THR A 195 -21.42 13.62 9.53
CA THR A 195 -21.52 14.77 10.45
C THR A 195 -22.96 15.23 10.69
N ALA A 196 -23.94 14.62 10.03
CA ALA A 196 -25.34 15.06 10.09
C ALA A 196 -26.15 14.46 11.25
N ASN A 197 -25.56 13.58 12.08
CA ASN A 197 -26.17 13.04 13.29
C ASN A 197 -25.57 13.68 14.56
N VAL A 198 -25.65 15.01 14.66
CA VAL A 198 -25.56 15.73 15.94
C VAL A 198 -26.89 16.39 16.25
#